data_AF-A0AAV5AWR9-F1
#
_entry.id   AF-A0AAV5AWR9-F1
#
_cell.length_a   1.000
_cell.length_b   1.000
_cell.length_c   1.000
_cell.angle_alpha   90.00
_cell.angle_beta   90.00
_cell.angle_gamma   90.00
#
_symmetry.space_group_name_H-M   'P 1'
#
loop_
_entity.id
_entity.type
_entity.pdbx_description
1 polymer ?
#
loop_
_entity_poly.entity_id
_entity_poly.type
_entity_poly.pdbx_seq_one_letter_code
_entity_poly.pdbx_strand_id
1 'polypeptide(L)'
;MYQSSIYFFLHFQYNGFILTALTALWVQKLEKISNNIKLTTCYYGVLVGILGTLFLSWTGLFQTQWMYWIGGISAVIWLISLLIMSYLYFQKIKKSVLLSIFVGMLLVKTIFLSLGIFPYVVKRIFFNTDLIISYLHFTFLGVIMFGILYFLKEKLKIILSFWSILIYTIAFLSTEILIFYKGMAIWFGFNLPTNYFNLLFIFSCLYLIVISWTRQIWKMKS
;
A
#
# COMPACT_ATOMS: atom_id res chain seq x y z
N MET A 1 -12.03 -14.94 18.33
CA MET A 1 -13.27 -14.42 17.71
C MET A 1 -13.21 -12.92 17.46
N TYR A 2 -13.03 -12.05 18.48
CA TYR A 2 -12.99 -10.60 18.26
C TYR A 2 -11.85 -10.13 17.34
N GLN A 3 -10.60 -10.53 17.62
CA GLN A 3 -9.44 -10.14 16.81
C GLN A 3 -9.52 -10.63 15.36
N SER A 4 -9.99 -11.86 15.14
CA SER A 4 -10.16 -12.40 13.78
C SER A 4 -11.17 -11.60 12.95
N SER A 5 -12.23 -11.08 13.59
CA SER A 5 -13.21 -10.21 12.93
C SER A 5 -12.63 -8.83 12.60
N ILE A 6 -11.78 -8.27 13.47
CA ILE A 6 -11.06 -7.02 13.18
C ILE A 6 -10.13 -7.18 11.98
N TYR A 7 -9.32 -8.24 11.96
CA TYR A 7 -8.41 -8.49 10.83
C TYR A 7 -9.16 -8.76 9.53
N PHE A 8 -10.27 -9.49 9.60
CA PHE A 8 -11.16 -9.67 8.45
C PHE A 8 -11.66 -8.33 7.93
N PHE A 9 -12.22 -7.50 8.81
CA PHE A 9 -12.76 -6.19 8.44
C PHE A 9 -11.69 -5.30 7.82
N LEU A 10 -10.53 -5.17 8.47
CA LEU A 10 -9.41 -4.37 7.97
C LEU A 10 -8.94 -4.88 6.60
N HIS A 11 -8.67 -6.18 6.48
CA HIS A 11 -8.21 -6.78 5.23
C HIS A 11 -9.15 -6.48 4.07
N PHE A 12 -10.46 -6.68 4.25
CA PHE A 12 -11.43 -6.39 3.20
C PHE A 12 -11.64 -4.89 2.98
N GLN A 13 -11.52 -4.05 3.99
CA GLN A 13 -11.66 -2.60 3.84
C GLN A 13 -10.59 -2.03 2.92
N TYR A 14 -9.31 -2.27 3.21
CA TYR A 14 -8.23 -1.65 2.43
C TYR A 14 -7.82 -2.49 1.22
N ASN A 15 -7.79 -3.83 1.31
CA ASN A 15 -7.48 -4.68 0.14
C ASN A 15 -8.71 -4.92 -0.73
N GLY A 16 -9.79 -5.43 -0.13
CA GLY A 16 -10.97 -5.91 -0.85
C GLY A 16 -11.85 -4.82 -1.46
N PHE A 17 -11.89 -3.63 -0.86
CA PHE A 17 -12.72 -2.52 -1.33
C PHE A 17 -11.88 -1.42 -2.00
N ILE A 18 -10.99 -0.78 -1.25
CA ILE A 18 -10.26 0.40 -1.78
C ILE A 18 -9.28 -0.01 -2.88
N LEU A 19 -8.41 -1.00 -2.62
CA LEU A 19 -7.39 -1.40 -3.61
C LEU A 19 -7.99 -2.11 -4.82
N THR A 20 -9.04 -2.91 -4.68
CA THR A 20 -9.75 -3.49 -5.84
C THR A 20 -10.35 -2.41 -6.74
N ALA A 21 -10.92 -1.35 -6.17
CA ALA A 21 -11.44 -0.22 -6.92
C ALA A 21 -10.31 0.53 -7.66
N LEU A 22 -9.21 0.84 -6.97
CA LEU A 22 -8.05 1.51 -7.58
C LEU A 22 -7.40 0.67 -8.67
N THR A 23 -7.27 -0.65 -8.45
CA THR A 23 -6.73 -1.57 -9.47
C THR A 23 -7.68 -1.72 -10.65
N ALA A 24 -9.00 -1.74 -10.45
CA ALA A 24 -9.98 -1.75 -11.54
C ALA A 24 -9.87 -0.49 -12.41
N LEU A 25 -9.74 0.69 -11.79
CA LEU A 25 -9.51 1.94 -12.51
C LEU A 25 -8.19 1.91 -13.31
N TRP A 26 -7.16 1.26 -12.76
CA TRP A 26 -5.89 1.07 -13.48
C TRP A 26 -6.03 0.10 -14.65
N VAL A 27 -6.75 -1.01 -14.49
CA VAL A 27 -7.08 -1.97 -15.58
C VAL A 27 -7.83 -1.26 -16.69
N GLN A 28 -8.88 -0.49 -16.36
CA GLN A 28 -9.65 0.28 -17.35
C GLN A 28 -8.73 1.19 -18.20
N LYS A 29 -7.71 1.78 -17.58
CA LYS A 29 -6.74 2.63 -18.29
C LYS A 29 -5.82 1.81 -19.20
N LEU A 30 -5.38 0.63 -18.76
CA LEU A 30 -4.56 -0.28 -19.56
C LEU A 30 -5.34 -0.85 -20.75
N GLU A 31 -6.62 -1.17 -20.58
CA GLU A 31 -7.49 -1.71 -21.63
C GLU A 31 -7.65 -0.73 -22.80
N LYS A 32 -7.79 0.57 -22.51
CA LYS A 32 -7.85 1.61 -23.56
C LYS A 32 -6.63 1.65 -24.47
N ILE A 33 -5.50 1.13 -24.01
CA ILE A 33 -4.20 1.17 -24.73
C ILE A 33 -3.87 -0.20 -25.31
N SER A 34 -4.38 -1.27 -24.72
CA SER A 34 -4.27 -2.62 -25.27
C SER A 34 -5.55 -3.42 -25.00
N ASN A 35 -6.25 -3.79 -26.07
CA ASN A 35 -7.32 -4.80 -26.03
C ASN A 35 -6.70 -6.18 -25.85
N ASN A 36 -6.23 -6.46 -24.63
CA ASN A 36 -5.57 -7.72 -24.30
C ASN A 36 -6.41 -8.46 -23.27
N ILE A 37 -6.96 -9.61 -23.67
CA ILE A 37 -7.75 -10.52 -22.81
C ILE A 37 -7.00 -10.82 -21.49
N LYS A 38 -5.66 -10.82 -21.53
CA LYS A 38 -4.79 -11.05 -20.37
C LYS A 38 -4.97 -10.03 -19.23
N LEU A 39 -5.50 -8.82 -19.48
CA LEU A 39 -5.73 -7.82 -18.43
C LEU A 39 -6.88 -8.21 -17.51
N THR A 40 -7.98 -8.70 -18.09
CA THR A 40 -9.13 -9.18 -17.31
C THR A 40 -8.74 -10.37 -16.43
N THR A 41 -7.94 -11.31 -16.94
CA THR A 41 -7.44 -12.45 -16.16
C THR A 41 -6.51 -12.02 -15.04
N CYS A 42 -5.65 -11.02 -15.27
CA CYS A 42 -4.80 -10.47 -14.20
C CYS A 42 -5.64 -9.78 -13.12
N TYR A 43 -6.71 -9.06 -13.50
CA TYR A 43 -7.62 -8.45 -12.52
C TYR A 43 -8.32 -9.51 -11.65
N TYR A 44 -8.84 -10.58 -12.25
CA TYR A 44 -9.39 -11.71 -11.48
C TYR A 44 -8.31 -12.38 -10.61
N GLY A 45 -7.07 -12.47 -11.08
CA GLY A 45 -5.94 -12.93 -10.27
C GLY A 45 -5.69 -12.06 -9.04
N VAL A 46 -5.81 -10.74 -9.16
CA VAL A 46 -5.77 -9.80 -8.02
C VAL A 46 -6.91 -10.08 -7.04
N LEU A 47 -8.15 -10.26 -7.52
CA LEU A 47 -9.32 -10.54 -6.66
C LEU A 47 -9.16 -11.86 -5.89
N VAL A 48 -8.79 -12.93 -6.57
CA VAL A 48 -8.52 -14.25 -5.96
C VAL A 48 -7.38 -14.14 -4.95
N GLY A 49 -6.31 -13.42 -5.32
CA GLY A 49 -5.19 -13.14 -4.44
C GLY A 49 -5.60 -12.41 -3.16
N ILE A 50 -6.47 -11.41 -3.25
CA ILE A 50 -6.99 -10.69 -2.09
C ILE A 50 -7.84 -11.60 -1.20
N LEU A 51 -8.74 -12.39 -1.78
CA LEU A 51 -9.58 -13.31 -1.01
C LEU A 51 -8.74 -14.33 -0.23
N GLY A 52 -7.76 -14.95 -0.88
CA GLY A 52 -6.93 -15.97 -0.23
C GLY A 52 -5.88 -15.39 0.72
N THR A 53 -5.38 -14.17 0.49
CA THR A 53 -4.43 -13.53 1.42
C THR A 53 -5.04 -13.14 2.77
N LEU A 54 -6.37 -13.19 2.91
CA LEU A 54 -7.04 -13.15 4.22
C LEU A 54 -6.44 -14.18 5.19
N PHE A 55 -6.13 -15.38 4.69
CA PHE A 55 -5.57 -16.44 5.52
C PHE A 55 -4.20 -16.05 6.09
N LEU A 56 -3.40 -15.25 5.39
CA LEU A 56 -2.14 -14.72 5.94
C LEU A 56 -2.40 -13.82 7.15
N SER A 57 -3.44 -12.98 7.13
CA SER A 57 -3.82 -12.17 8.30
C SER A 57 -4.24 -13.03 9.49
N TRP A 58 -4.79 -14.22 9.25
CA TRP A 58 -5.19 -15.17 10.28
C TRP A 58 -4.07 -16.11 10.73
N THR A 59 -2.99 -16.29 9.95
CA THR A 59 -1.86 -17.15 10.35
C THR A 59 -1.22 -16.73 11.67
N GLY A 60 -1.19 -15.43 11.97
CA GLY A 60 -0.69 -14.93 13.26
C GLY A 60 -1.53 -15.35 14.47
N LEU A 61 -2.84 -15.59 14.26
CA LEU A 61 -3.78 -15.98 15.31
C LEU A 61 -3.86 -17.49 15.50
N PHE A 62 -4.04 -18.25 14.41
CA PHE A 62 -4.34 -19.68 14.48
C PHE A 62 -3.12 -20.58 14.25
N GLN A 63 -2.05 -20.06 13.64
CA GLN A 63 -0.78 -20.76 13.36
C GLN A 63 -0.94 -22.12 12.64
N THR A 64 -2.04 -22.33 11.93
CA THR A 64 -2.33 -23.59 11.23
C THR A 64 -1.62 -23.67 9.88
N GLN A 65 -0.97 -24.81 9.60
CA GLN A 65 -0.12 -25.00 8.42
C GLN A 65 -0.84 -24.75 7.08
N TRP A 66 -2.08 -25.21 6.94
CA TRP A 66 -2.84 -25.06 5.70
C TRP A 66 -3.12 -23.58 5.33
N MET A 67 -3.23 -22.69 6.32
CA MET A 67 -3.43 -21.25 6.08
C MET A 67 -2.21 -20.60 5.43
N TYR A 68 -1.00 -21.03 5.79
CA TYR A 68 0.24 -20.53 5.18
C TYR A 68 0.31 -20.89 3.69
N TRP A 69 -0.09 -22.11 3.32
CA TRP A 69 -0.11 -22.55 1.93
C TRP A 69 -1.12 -21.75 1.09
N ILE A 70 -2.38 -21.69 1.53
CA ILE A 70 -3.44 -20.98 0.79
C ILE A 70 -3.11 -19.49 0.69
N GLY A 71 -2.75 -18.87 1.82
CA GLY A 71 -2.41 -17.47 1.88
C GLY A 71 -1.18 -17.13 1.02
N GLY A 72 -0.18 -18.00 1.06
CA GLY A 72 1.05 -17.86 0.30
C GLY A 72 0.88 -17.94 -1.21
N ILE A 73 0.21 -18.99 -1.68
CA ILE A 73 -0.12 -19.15 -3.11
C ILE A 73 -0.92 -17.95 -3.61
N SER A 74 -1.87 -17.47 -2.80
CA SER A 74 -2.69 -16.31 -3.14
C SER A 74 -1.87 -15.02 -3.24
N ALA A 75 -0.89 -14.81 -2.35
CA ALA A 75 0.02 -13.67 -2.43
C ALA A 75 0.89 -13.72 -3.71
N VAL A 76 1.33 -14.91 -4.12
CA VAL A 76 2.12 -15.10 -5.35
C VAL A 76 1.26 -14.83 -6.59
N ILE A 77 0.03 -15.34 -6.63
CA ILE A 77 -0.92 -15.06 -7.73
C ILE A 77 -1.17 -13.55 -7.85
N TRP A 78 -1.36 -12.87 -6.71
CA TRP A 78 -1.53 -11.42 -6.69
C TRP A 78 -0.28 -10.73 -7.26
N LEU A 79 0.91 -11.08 -6.79
CA LEU A 79 2.17 -10.47 -7.24
C LEU A 79 2.40 -10.67 -8.75
N ILE A 80 2.21 -11.88 -9.27
CA ILE A 80 2.37 -12.18 -10.71
C ILE A 80 1.41 -11.34 -11.56
N SER A 81 0.15 -11.25 -11.14
CA SER A 81 -0.88 -10.47 -11.85
C SER A 81 -0.47 -9.00 -11.95
N LEU A 82 0.07 -8.44 -10.86
CA LEU A 82 0.56 -7.07 -10.83
C LEU A 82 1.82 -6.87 -11.66
N LEU A 83 2.75 -7.83 -11.65
CA LEU A 83 3.97 -7.75 -12.47
C LEU A 83 3.61 -7.69 -13.95
N ILE A 84 2.70 -8.53 -14.43
CA ILE A 84 2.23 -8.51 -15.83
C ILE A 84 1.58 -7.16 -16.17
N MET A 85 0.69 -6.64 -15.31
CA MET A 85 0.06 -5.33 -15.51
C MET A 85 1.08 -4.19 -15.50
N SER A 86 2.04 -4.22 -14.59
CA SER A 86 3.10 -3.20 -14.46
C SER A 86 4.04 -3.20 -15.67
N TYR A 87 4.36 -4.37 -16.21
CA TYR A 87 5.15 -4.50 -17.43
C TYR A 87 4.46 -3.82 -18.61
N LEU A 88 3.16 -4.08 -18.79
CA LEU A 88 2.36 -3.42 -19.83
C LEU A 88 2.29 -1.90 -19.62
N TYR A 89 2.13 -1.46 -18.37
CA TYR A 89 2.14 -0.04 -18.01
C TYR A 89 3.45 0.65 -18.43
N PHE A 90 4.60 0.10 -18.04
CA PHE A 90 5.89 0.75 -18.31
C PHE A 90 6.30 0.72 -19.78
N GLN A 91 5.74 -0.19 -20.58
CA GLN A 91 5.99 -0.26 -22.03
C GLN A 91 5.10 0.68 -22.84
N LYS A 92 3.80 0.73 -22.54
CA LYS A 92 2.82 1.32 -23.47
C LYS A 92 2.28 2.68 -23.04
N ILE A 93 2.47 3.08 -21.77
CA ILE A 93 1.82 4.27 -21.22
C ILE A 93 2.85 5.39 -21.02
N LYS A 94 2.48 6.62 -21.41
CA LYS A 94 3.24 7.82 -21.02
C LYS A 94 3.31 7.88 -19.49
N LYS A 95 4.53 7.83 -18.97
CA LYS A 95 4.82 7.69 -17.54
C LYS A 95 4.33 8.92 -16.78
N SER A 96 3.23 8.77 -16.05
CA SER A 96 2.79 9.75 -15.06
C SER A 96 3.43 9.42 -13.72
N VAL A 97 4.17 10.36 -13.14
CA VAL A 97 4.91 10.17 -11.89
C VAL A 97 4.06 9.56 -10.77
N LEU A 98 2.85 10.07 -10.52
CA LEU A 98 1.97 9.55 -9.46
C LEU A 98 1.55 8.10 -9.69
N LEU A 99 1.18 7.73 -10.92
CA LEU A 99 0.79 6.34 -11.21
C LEU A 99 1.98 5.40 -11.10
N SER A 100 3.18 5.83 -11.53
CA SER A 100 4.40 5.04 -11.34
C SER A 100 4.69 4.81 -9.85
N ILE A 101 4.52 5.83 -9.01
CA ILE A 101 4.68 5.71 -7.55
C ILE A 101 3.62 4.75 -6.98
N PHE A 102 2.35 4.91 -7.35
CA PHE A 102 1.27 4.01 -6.93
C PHE A 102 1.59 2.54 -7.28
N VAL A 103 1.95 2.26 -8.54
CA VAL A 103 2.27 0.91 -9.00
C VAL A 103 3.49 0.35 -8.26
N GLY A 104 4.54 1.15 -8.10
CA GLY A 104 5.74 0.76 -7.37
C GLY A 104 5.46 0.42 -5.91
N MET A 105 4.74 1.28 -5.19
CA MET A 105 4.37 1.04 -3.79
C MET A 105 3.43 -0.16 -3.65
N LEU A 106 2.51 -0.35 -4.60
CA LEU A 106 1.60 -1.50 -4.61
C LEU A 106 2.37 -2.81 -4.82
N LEU A 107 3.39 -2.84 -5.68
CA LEU A 107 4.30 -3.99 -5.83
C LEU A 107 5.08 -4.26 -4.54
N VAL A 108 5.71 -3.24 -3.95
CA VAL A 108 6.45 -3.37 -2.68
C VAL A 108 5.54 -3.92 -1.57
N LYS A 109 4.31 -3.42 -1.46
CA LYS A 109 3.31 -3.94 -0.53
C LYS A 109 3.07 -5.43 -0.75
N THR A 110 2.85 -5.87 -1.98
CA THR A 110 2.60 -7.28 -2.27
C THR A 110 3.81 -8.18 -2.05
N ILE A 111 5.03 -7.64 -2.20
CA ILE A 111 6.26 -8.34 -1.82
C ILE A 111 6.31 -8.52 -0.29
N PHE A 112 6.00 -7.48 0.49
CA PHE A 112 5.93 -7.62 1.95
C PHE A 112 4.84 -8.61 2.38
N LEU A 113 3.71 -8.65 1.67
CA LEU A 113 2.66 -9.63 1.92
C LEU A 113 3.13 -11.06 1.64
N SER A 114 3.93 -11.29 0.58
CA SER A 114 4.43 -12.63 0.26
C SER A 114 5.48 -13.14 1.26
N LEU A 115 6.17 -12.25 1.99
CA LEU A 115 7.02 -12.67 3.13
C LEU A 115 6.21 -13.35 4.25
N GLY A 116 4.89 -13.14 4.29
CA GLY A 116 3.96 -13.83 5.19
C GLY A 116 3.87 -15.35 4.97
N ILE A 117 4.47 -15.88 3.90
CA ILE A 117 4.60 -17.32 3.66
C ILE A 117 5.46 -17.99 4.75
N PHE A 118 6.46 -17.29 5.27
CA PHE A 118 7.43 -17.86 6.20
C PHE A 118 6.92 -17.77 7.65
N PRO A 119 6.67 -18.91 8.34
CA PRO A 119 6.15 -18.89 9.71
C PRO A 119 7.05 -18.13 10.69
N TYR A 120 8.37 -18.19 10.48
CA TYR A 120 9.35 -17.43 11.27
C TYR A 120 9.11 -15.91 11.17
N VAL A 121 8.87 -15.40 9.95
CA VAL A 121 8.62 -13.99 9.70
C VAL A 121 7.29 -13.56 10.31
N VAL A 122 6.22 -14.34 10.11
CA VAL A 122 4.90 -14.06 10.67
C VAL A 122 4.94 -13.97 12.19
N LYS A 123 5.61 -14.90 12.87
CA LYS A 123 5.74 -14.86 14.34
C LYS A 123 6.44 -13.58 14.80
N ARG A 124 7.53 -13.18 14.14
CA ARG A 124 8.27 -11.96 14.49
C ARG A 124 7.45 -10.69 14.27
N ILE A 125 6.71 -10.61 13.16
CA ILE A 125 5.86 -9.45 12.84
C ILE A 125 4.67 -9.38 13.80
N PHE A 126 4.02 -10.51 14.09
CA PHE A 126 2.79 -10.51 14.90
C PHE A 126 3.03 -10.05 16.35
N PHE A 127 4.20 -10.35 16.92
CA PHE A 127 4.60 -9.86 18.24
C PHE A 127 5.21 -8.44 18.22
N ASN A 128 5.37 -7.84 17.05
CA ASN A 128 5.94 -6.50 16.88
C ASN A 128 4.91 -5.56 16.28
N THR A 129 4.12 -4.94 17.16
CA THR A 129 3.04 -4.02 16.78
C THR A 129 3.54 -2.84 15.95
N ASP A 130 4.77 -2.38 16.17
CA ASP A 130 5.34 -1.25 15.41
C ASP A 130 5.58 -1.61 13.93
N LEU A 131 5.95 -2.86 13.61
CA LEU A 131 6.03 -3.31 12.22
C LEU A 131 4.66 -3.44 11.56
N ILE A 132 3.64 -3.88 12.32
CA ILE A 132 2.26 -3.91 11.83
C ILE A 132 1.78 -2.49 11.53
N ILE A 133 2.07 -1.53 12.42
CA ILE A 133 1.73 -0.11 12.24
C ILE A 133 2.44 0.46 11.01
N SER A 134 3.75 0.19 10.83
CA SER A 134 4.49 0.59 9.62
C SER A 134 3.85 0.01 8.36
N TYR A 135 3.54 -1.29 8.34
CA TYR A 135 2.86 -1.89 7.19
C TYR A 135 1.51 -1.22 6.89
N LEU A 136 0.69 -0.96 7.91
CA LEU A 136 -0.59 -0.27 7.74
C LEU A 136 -0.39 1.16 7.22
N HIS A 137 0.54 1.93 7.79
CA HIS A 137 0.86 3.29 7.37
C HIS A 137 1.33 3.31 5.90
N PHE A 138 2.23 2.39 5.53
CA PHE A 138 2.66 2.19 4.15
C PHE A 138 1.49 1.86 3.21
N THR A 139 0.54 1.01 3.61
CA THR A 139 -0.61 0.66 2.78
C THR A 139 -1.56 1.84 2.56
N PHE A 140 -1.88 2.60 3.62
CA PHE A 140 -2.82 3.70 3.55
C PHE A 140 -2.19 4.94 2.91
N LEU A 141 -1.09 5.46 3.48
CA LEU A 141 -0.47 6.70 3.00
C LEU A 141 0.43 6.48 1.78
N GLY A 142 1.06 5.32 1.65
CA GLY A 142 1.89 5.00 0.49
C GLY A 142 1.07 4.48 -0.68
N VAL A 143 0.34 3.37 -0.53
CA VAL A 143 -0.34 2.79 -1.69
C VAL A 143 -1.64 3.52 -1.99
N ILE A 144 -2.56 3.56 -1.03
CA ILE A 144 -3.93 4.03 -1.28
C ILE A 144 -3.96 5.51 -1.63
N MET A 145 -3.30 6.36 -0.84
CA MET A 145 -3.34 7.82 -1.07
C MET A 145 -2.75 8.22 -2.41
N PHE A 146 -1.64 7.64 -2.85
CA PHE A 146 -1.08 7.95 -4.17
C PHE A 146 -2.00 7.49 -5.32
N GLY A 147 -2.66 6.34 -5.15
CA GLY A 147 -3.68 5.86 -6.09
C GLY A 147 -4.88 6.82 -6.17
N ILE A 148 -5.41 7.23 -5.01
CA ILE A 148 -6.51 8.19 -4.92
C ILE A 148 -6.11 9.53 -5.56
N LEU A 149 -4.98 10.13 -5.15
CA LEU A 149 -4.50 11.40 -5.69
C LEU A 149 -4.35 11.37 -7.22
N TYR A 150 -3.86 10.24 -7.76
CA TYR A 150 -3.77 10.06 -9.20
C TYR A 150 -5.14 10.06 -9.88
N PHE A 151 -6.06 9.21 -9.45
CA PHE A 151 -7.37 9.10 -10.11
C PHE A 151 -8.26 10.32 -9.87
N LEU A 152 -8.13 11.00 -8.73
CA LEU A 152 -8.73 12.31 -8.49
C LEU A 152 -8.23 13.35 -9.51
N LYS A 153 -6.91 13.41 -9.73
CA LYS A 153 -6.32 14.31 -10.73
C LYS A 153 -6.79 13.98 -12.15
N GLU A 154 -6.85 12.71 -12.50
CA GLU A 154 -7.19 12.27 -13.85
C GLU A 154 -8.70 12.40 -14.16
N LYS A 155 -9.57 11.92 -13.27
CA LYS A 155 -11.02 11.84 -13.53
C LYS A 155 -11.76 13.10 -13.11
N LEU A 156 -11.40 13.69 -11.97
CA LEU A 156 -12.06 14.87 -11.41
C LEU A 156 -11.32 16.17 -11.69
N LYS A 157 -10.19 16.11 -12.44
CA LYS A 157 -9.37 17.27 -12.84
C LYS A 157 -8.94 18.14 -11.66
N ILE A 158 -8.78 17.55 -10.48
CA ILE A 158 -8.33 18.27 -9.28
C ILE A 158 -6.91 18.79 -9.52
N ILE A 159 -6.72 20.08 -9.23
CA ILE A 159 -5.43 20.75 -9.37
C ILE A 159 -4.59 20.41 -8.15
N LEU A 160 -3.54 19.63 -8.38
CA LEU A 160 -2.53 19.30 -7.39
C LEU A 160 -1.23 20.00 -7.77
N SER A 161 -0.76 20.90 -6.91
CA SER A 161 0.56 21.51 -7.07
C SER A 161 1.64 20.45 -6.92
N PHE A 162 2.68 20.57 -7.75
CA PHE A 162 3.88 19.73 -7.64
C PHE A 162 4.47 19.81 -6.23
N TRP A 163 4.49 21.01 -5.63
CA TRP A 163 4.98 21.22 -4.26
C TRP A 163 4.18 20.46 -3.22
N SER A 164 2.85 20.41 -3.34
CA SER A 164 2.00 19.67 -2.41
C SER A 164 2.30 18.16 -2.46
N ILE A 165 2.49 17.62 -3.66
CA ILE A 165 2.86 16.20 -3.85
C ILE A 165 4.26 15.95 -3.29
N LEU A 166 5.22 16.83 -3.55
CA LEU A 166 6.59 16.69 -3.06
C LEU A 166 6.65 16.72 -1.53
N ILE A 167 6.04 17.72 -0.90
CA ILE A 167 6.02 17.83 0.57
C ILE A 167 5.31 16.61 1.18
N TYR A 168 4.20 16.16 0.59
CA TYR A 168 3.52 14.92 1.01
C TYR A 168 4.44 13.71 0.92
N THR A 169 5.16 13.54 -0.20
CA THR A 169 6.08 12.41 -0.38
C THR A 169 7.23 12.43 0.63
N ILE A 170 7.75 13.61 0.95
CA ILE A 170 8.82 13.78 1.94
C ILE A 170 8.30 13.45 3.34
N ALA A 171 7.14 13.99 3.72
CA ALA A 171 6.48 13.69 5.01
C ALA A 171 6.21 12.20 5.16
N PHE A 172 5.71 11.56 4.10
CA PHE A 172 5.48 10.12 4.06
C PHE A 172 6.78 9.32 4.24
N LEU A 173 7.80 9.58 3.43
CA LEU A 173 9.04 8.82 3.50
C LEU A 173 9.73 8.99 4.86
N SER A 174 9.79 10.21 5.39
CA SER A 174 10.46 10.47 6.67
C SER A 174 9.73 9.84 7.86
N THR A 175 8.39 9.92 7.89
CA THR A 175 7.60 9.25 8.94
C THR A 175 7.67 7.73 8.81
N GLU A 176 7.59 7.18 7.59
CA GLU A 176 7.67 5.74 7.35
C GLU A 176 9.04 5.17 7.76
N ILE A 177 10.15 5.85 7.42
CA ILE A 177 11.50 5.43 7.82
C ILE A 177 11.60 5.34 9.35
N LEU A 178 11.06 6.30 10.09
CA LEU A 178 11.11 6.29 11.55
C LEU A 178 10.25 5.20 12.17
N ILE A 179 9.02 4.99 11.69
CA ILE A 179 8.12 3.97 12.22
C ILE A 179 8.68 2.57 11.90
N PHE A 180 9.14 2.35 10.67
CA PHE A 180 9.80 1.12 10.27
C PHE A 180 11.08 0.86 11.06
N TYR A 181 11.91 1.88 11.26
CA TYR A 181 13.13 1.77 12.06
C TYR A 181 12.82 1.34 13.50
N LYS A 182 11.78 1.89 14.13
CA LYS A 182 11.37 1.46 15.48
C LYS A 182 10.99 -0.02 15.50
N GLY A 183 10.22 -0.47 14.50
CA GLY A 183 9.89 -1.88 14.34
C GLY A 183 11.15 -2.75 14.18
N MET A 184 12.11 -2.34 13.35
CA MET A 184 13.37 -3.06 13.17
C MET A 184 14.27 -3.03 14.41
N ALA A 185 14.29 -1.93 15.16
CA ALA A 185 15.03 -1.82 16.40
C ALA A 185 14.53 -2.84 17.43
N ILE A 186 13.22 -3.03 17.55
CA ILE A 186 12.64 -4.08 18.40
C ILE A 186 12.99 -5.48 17.88
N TRP A 187 13.00 -5.69 16.56
CA TRP A 187 13.37 -6.98 15.98
C TRP A 187 14.82 -7.37 16.33
N PHE A 188 15.77 -6.46 16.09
CA PHE A 188 17.21 -6.72 16.24
C PHE A 188 17.77 -6.39 17.63
N GLY A 189 16.97 -5.78 18.51
CA GLY A 189 17.43 -5.31 19.82
C GLY A 189 18.30 -4.05 19.75
N PHE A 190 18.08 -3.18 18.76
CA PHE A 190 18.78 -1.89 18.68
C PHE A 190 18.16 -0.85 19.60
N ASN A 191 18.97 0.13 20.01
CA ASN A 191 18.51 1.26 20.80
C ASN A 191 17.84 2.31 19.91
N LEU A 192 16.79 2.94 20.42
CA LEU A 192 16.16 4.08 19.77
C LEU A 192 17.00 5.35 19.97
N PRO A 193 17.09 6.23 18.97
CA PRO A 193 17.71 7.53 19.15
C PRO A 193 16.92 8.36 20.16
N THR A 194 17.61 9.14 20.99
CA THR A 194 17.01 9.95 22.08
C THR A 194 15.94 10.92 21.57
N ASN A 195 16.11 11.45 20.36
CA ASN A 195 15.21 12.43 19.76
C ASN A 195 14.14 11.79 18.86
N TYR A 196 13.91 10.48 18.95
CA TYR A 196 12.98 9.74 18.08
C TYR A 196 11.58 10.39 17.99
N PHE A 197 10.94 10.63 19.14
CA PHE A 197 9.58 11.17 19.17
C PHE A 197 9.51 12.61 18.66
N ASN A 198 10.55 13.41 18.92
CA ASN A 198 10.63 14.78 18.43
C ASN A 198 10.74 14.81 16.90
N LEU A 199 11.59 13.95 16.32
CA LEU A 199 11.72 13.83 14.86
C LEU A 199 10.41 13.34 14.22
N LEU A 200 9.77 12.34 14.81
CA LEU A 200 8.48 11.82 14.32
C LEU A 200 7.39 12.90 14.35
N PHE A 201 7.33 13.70 15.42
CA PHE A 201 6.40 14.81 15.54
C PHE A 201 6.65 15.88 14.46
N ILE A 202 7.89 16.33 14.30
CA ILE A 202 8.27 17.34 13.30
C ILE A 202 7.88 16.89 11.88
N PHE A 203 8.16 15.64 11.52
CA PHE A 203 7.79 15.14 10.20
C PHE A 203 6.29 14.95 10.03
N SER A 204 5.56 14.61 11.10
CA SER A 204 4.09 14.53 11.06
C SER A 204 3.45 15.90 10.84
N CYS A 205 4.03 16.97 11.38
CA CYS A 205 3.56 18.34 11.14
C CYS A 205 3.65 18.77 9.67
N LEU A 206 4.51 18.15 8.85
CA LEU A 206 4.59 18.43 7.41
C LEU A 206 3.27 18.10 6.69
N TYR A 207 2.49 17.12 7.15
CA TYR A 207 1.17 16.83 6.57
C TYR A 207 0.19 18.00 6.70
N LEU A 208 0.27 18.79 7.79
CA LEU A 208 -0.58 19.97 7.98
C LEU A 208 -0.26 21.07 6.95
N ILE A 209 1.01 21.19 6.58
CA ILE A 209 1.47 22.13 5.54
C ILE A 209 0.89 21.74 4.17
N VAL A 210 0.82 20.45 3.85
CA VAL A 210 0.20 19.97 2.61
C VAL A 210 -1.27 20.36 2.53
N ILE A 211 -2.02 20.18 3.63
CA ILE A 211 -3.46 20.49 3.68
C ILE A 211 -3.71 22.01 3.53
N SER A 212 -2.91 22.85 4.19
CA SER A 212 -3.08 24.31 4.09
C SER A 212 -2.79 24.83 2.67
N TRP A 213 -1.73 24.33 2.05
CA TRP A 213 -1.35 24.69 0.68
C TRP A 213 -2.37 24.25 -0.36
N THR A 214 -2.87 23.02 -0.26
CA THR A 214 -3.90 22.52 -1.18
C THR A 214 -5.20 23.32 -1.08
N ARG A 215 -5.57 23.78 0.13
CA ARG A 215 -6.74 24.65 0.35
C ARG A 215 -6.58 26.05 -0.25
N GLN A 216 -5.39 26.65 -0.15
CA GLN A 216 -5.13 27.97 -0.76
C GLN A 216 -5.26 27.93 -2.28
N ILE A 217 -4.73 26.88 -2.92
CA ILE A 217 -4.84 26.69 -4.38
C ILE A 217 -6.30 26.57 -4.82
N TRP A 218 -7.14 25.91 -4.04
CA TRP A 218 -8.57 25.82 -4.31
C TRP A 218 -9.28 27.17 -4.21
N LYS A 219 -8.98 27.97 -3.17
CA LYS A 219 -9.61 29.28 -2.95
C LYS A 219 -9.22 30.33 -4.01
N MET A 220 -8.01 30.27 -4.54
CA MET A 220 -7.57 31.24 -5.57
C MET A 220 -8.28 31.07 -6.93
N LYS A 221 -9.13 30.06 -7.08
CA LYS A 221 -9.74 29.70 -8.37
C LYS A 221 -11.27 29.61 -8.34
N SER A 222 -11.89 29.76 -7.17
CA SER A 222 -13.35 29.95 -6.98
C SER A 222 -13.67 31.42 -6.99
#